data_AF-A0AA96Y4H7-F1
#
_entry.id   AF-A0AA96Y4H7-F1
#
_cell.length_a   1.000
_cell.length_b   1.000
_cell.length_c   1.000
_cell.angle_alpha   90.00
_cell.angle_beta   90.00
_cell.angle_gamma   90.00
#
_symmetry.space_group_name_H-M   'P 1'
#
loop_
_entity.id
_entity.type
_entity.pdbx_description
1 polymer ?
#
loop_
_entity_poly.entity_id
_entity_poly.type
_entity_poly.pdbx_seq_one_letter_code
_entity_poly.pdbx_strand_id
1 'polypeptide(L)' 'MTPEQPDQSSTPSPAHAVMEPIDSSPPEIKRLIKRVLKAENNKLHLKNPMGINDDILQIVKEEVQ' A
#
# COMPACT_ATOMS: atom_id res chain seq x y z
N MET A 1 21.25 36.59 -21.96
CA MET A 1 21.12 35.74 -20.77
C MET A 1 19.64 35.52 -20.55
N THR A 2 19.11 34.46 -21.14
CA THR A 2 17.71 34.06 -20.95
C THR A 2 17.62 33.43 -19.56
N PRO A 3 16.67 33.83 -18.69
CA PRO A 3 16.52 33.17 -17.41
C PRO A 3 16.07 31.73 -17.65
N GLU A 4 16.89 30.79 -17.18
CA GLU A 4 16.58 29.36 -17.15
C GLU A 4 15.34 29.19 -16.26
N GLN A 5 14.19 28.86 -16.86
CA GLN A 5 12.98 28.54 -16.11
C GLN A 5 13.24 27.24 -15.32
N PRO A 6 12.90 27.19 -14.02
CA PRO A 6 13.04 25.96 -13.25
C PRO A 6 12.17 24.87 -13.87
N ASP A 7 12.77 23.71 -14.09
CA ASP A 7 12.15 22.52 -14.67
C ASP A 7 10.89 22.14 -13.88
N GLN A 8 9.71 22.40 -14.44
CA GLN A 8 8.41 22.10 -13.81
C GLN A 8 8.01 20.62 -13.93
N SER A 9 8.90 19.71 -14.34
CA SER A 9 8.56 18.28 -14.51
C SER A 9 8.46 17.48 -13.20
N SER A 10 8.72 18.10 -12.04
CA SER A 10 8.94 17.34 -10.80
C SER A 10 7.68 17.03 -9.98
N THR A 11 6.47 17.34 -10.42
CA THR A 11 5.27 16.94 -9.67
C THR A 11 4.99 15.45 -9.89
N PRO A 12 5.07 14.59 -8.86
CA PRO A 12 4.68 13.20 -9.02
C PRO A 12 3.23 13.13 -9.49
N SER A 13 2.99 12.33 -10.52
CA SER A 13 1.65 12.09 -11.05
C SER A 13 0.72 11.68 -9.89
N PRO A 14 -0.59 12.02 -9.91
CA PRO A 14 -1.52 11.66 -8.83
C PRO A 14 -1.50 10.16 -8.47
N ALA A 15 -1.18 9.31 -9.45
CA ALA A 15 -1.01 7.86 -9.27
C ALA A 15 0.21 7.49 -8.40
N HIS A 16 1.29 8.27 -8.43
CA HIS A 16 2.45 8.07 -7.56
C HIS A 16 2.16 8.51 -6.12
N ALA A 17 1.39 9.59 -5.95
CA ALA A 17 1.03 10.08 -4.62
C ALA A 17 0.17 9.09 -3.82
N VAL A 18 -0.62 8.25 -4.49
CA VAL A 18 -1.38 7.16 -3.83
C VAL A 18 -0.56 5.91 -3.55
N MET A 19 0.58 5.73 -4.23
CA MET A 19 1.49 4.59 -4.01
C MET A 19 2.51 4.88 -2.90
N GLU A 20 2.76 6.12 -2.54
CA GLU A 20 3.53 6.45 -1.34
C GLU A 20 2.61 6.41 -0.09
N PRO A 21 3.02 5.75 1.02
CA PRO A 21 4.35 5.24 1.34
C PRO A 21 4.60 3.77 0.93
N ILE A 22 3.70 3.11 0.21
CA ILE A 22 3.82 1.69 -0.16
C ILE A 22 5.09 1.43 -0.99
N ASP A 23 5.40 2.30 -1.94
CA ASP A 23 6.58 2.15 -2.81
C ASP A 23 7.90 2.46 -2.09
N SER A 24 7.95 3.42 -1.17
CA SER A 24 9.12 3.67 -0.32
C SER A 24 9.23 2.72 0.88
N SER A 25 8.20 1.94 1.19
CA SER A 25 8.17 1.06 2.36
C SER A 25 9.23 -0.05 2.33
N PRO A 26 9.75 -0.46 3.50
CA PRO A 26 10.63 -1.62 3.60
C PRO A 26 10.00 -2.89 3.01
N PRO A 27 10.81 -3.87 2.56
CA PRO A 27 10.30 -5.12 1.99
C PRO A 27 9.32 -5.87 2.90
N GLU A 28 9.54 -5.82 4.22
CA GLU A 28 8.66 -6.42 5.23
C GLU A 28 7.26 -5.79 5.21
N ILE A 29 7.19 -4.46 5.22
CA ILE A 29 5.93 -3.72 5.14
C ILE A 29 5.23 -3.98 3.81
N LYS A 30 5.97 -4.05 2.69
CA LYS A 30 5.41 -4.44 1.38
C LYS A 30 4.84 -5.85 1.39
N ARG A 31 5.46 -6.80 2.09
CA ARG A 31 4.95 -8.16 2.28
C ARG A 31 3.66 -8.14 3.11
N LEU A 32 3.65 -7.43 4.23
CA LEU A 32 2.47 -7.24 5.08
C LEU A 32 1.28 -6.71 4.26
N ILE A 33 1.48 -5.63 3.50
CA ILE A 33 0.44 -5.01 2.66
C ILE A 33 -0.11 -6.01 1.64
N LYS A 34 0.75 -6.74 0.93
CA LYS A 34 0.32 -7.77 -0.04
C LYS A 34 -0.52 -8.86 0.61
N ARG A 35 -0.17 -9.28 1.84
CA ARG A 35 -0.90 -10.31 2.58
C ARG A 35 -2.26 -9.81 3.05
N VAL A 36 -2.34 -8.58 3.54
CA VAL A 36 -3.59 -7.92 3.93
C VAL A 36 -4.52 -7.77 2.72
N LEU A 37 -4.04 -7.22 1.61
CA LEU A 37 -4.82 -7.06 0.37
C LEU A 37 -5.36 -8.39 -0.15
N LYS A 38 -4.62 -9.48 0.02
CA LYS A 38 -5.08 -10.83 -0.34
C LYS A 38 -6.21 -11.30 0.58
N ALA A 39 -6.09 -11.11 1.90
CA ALA A 39 -7.13 -11.48 2.85
C ALA A 39 -8.43 -10.68 2.61
N GLU A 40 -8.29 -9.40 2.31
CA GLU A 40 -9.38 -8.51 1.92
C GLU A 40 -10.05 -8.95 0.62
N ASN A 41 -9.31 -9.17 -0.47
CA ASN A 41 -9.87 -9.61 -1.75
C ASN A 41 -10.63 -10.95 -1.63
N ASN A 42 -10.15 -11.85 -0.77
CA ASN A 42 -10.79 -13.15 -0.55
C ASN A 42 -12.17 -13.06 0.11
N LYS A 43 -12.50 -11.94 0.77
CA LYS A 43 -13.72 -11.84 1.58
C LYS A 43 -14.58 -10.61 1.26
N LEU A 44 -14.01 -9.51 0.78
CA LEU A 44 -14.73 -8.27 0.44
C LEU A 44 -15.78 -8.45 -0.66
N HIS A 45 -15.62 -9.43 -1.54
CA HIS A 45 -16.59 -9.74 -2.58
C HIS A 45 -17.82 -10.51 -2.06
N LEU A 46 -17.78 -10.98 -0.80
CA LEU A 46 -18.90 -11.69 -0.18
C LEU A 46 -19.97 -10.70 0.27
N LYS A 47 -21.24 -11.12 0.19
CA LYS A 47 -22.39 -10.31 0.62
C LYS A 47 -22.32 -9.88 2.10
N ASN A 48 -21.69 -10.69 2.94
CA ASN A 48 -21.47 -10.38 4.36
C ASN A 48 -20.10 -10.94 4.81
N PRO A 49 -19.00 -10.18 4.62
CA PRO A 49 -17.65 -10.63 4.97
C PRO A 49 -17.51 -10.79 6.49
N MET A 50 -16.94 -11.90 6.96
CA MET A 50 -16.65 -12.13 8.38
C MET A 50 -15.21 -12.59 8.59
N GLY A 51 -14.64 -12.22 9.74
CA GLY A 51 -13.29 -12.65 10.14
C GLY A 51 -12.14 -12.01 9.34
N ILE A 52 -12.36 -10.91 8.62
CA ILE A 52 -11.26 -10.18 7.97
C ILE A 52 -10.29 -9.63 9.02
N ASN A 53 -10.82 -9.09 10.11
CA ASN A 53 -9.99 -8.55 11.19
C ASN A 53 -9.12 -9.63 11.85
N ASP A 54 -9.63 -10.86 11.99
CA ASP A 54 -8.87 -11.98 12.56
C ASP A 54 -7.73 -12.39 11.62
N ASP A 55 -7.99 -12.46 10.30
CA ASP A 55 -6.97 -12.74 9.30
C ASP A 55 -5.86 -11.66 9.32
N ILE A 56 -6.25 -10.38 9.38
CA ILE A 56 -5.29 -9.26 9.44
C ILE A 56 -4.47 -9.34 10.73
N LEU A 57 -5.11 -9.59 11.87
CA LEU A 57 -4.43 -9.71 13.15
C LEU A 57 -3.43 -10.87 13.14
N GLN A 58 -3.78 -12.00 12.55
CA GLN A 58 -2.87 -13.13 12.38
C GLN A 58 -1.68 -12.75 11.49
N ILE A 59 -1.92 -12.11 10.35
CA ILE A 59 -0.86 -11.63 9.45
C ILE A 59 0.11 -10.70 10.17
N VAL A 60 -0.40 -9.74 10.94
CA VAL A 60 0.45 -8.81 11.72
C VAL A 60 1.26 -9.55 12.77
N LYS A 61 0.65 -10.49 13.52
CA LYS A 61 1.36 -11.29 14.50
C LYS A 61 2.50 -12.09 13.88
N GLU A 62 2.28 -12.68 12.72
CA GLU A 62 3.29 -13.50 12.03
C GLU A 62 4.47 -12.67 11.50
N GLU A 63 4.27 -11.40 11.10
CA GLU A 63 5.36 -10.54 10.61
C GLU A 63 6.12 -9.81 11.75
N VAL A 64 5.59 -9.81 12.97
CA VAL A 64 6.22 -9.15 14.14
C VAL A 64 6.99 -10.12 15.05
N GLN A 65 6.74 -11.43 14.94
CA GLN A 65 7.46 -12.49 15.68
C GLN A 65 8.92 -12.62 15.20
#